data_AF-A0A953ITW1-F1
#
_entry.id   AF-A0A953ITW1-F1
#
_cell.length_a   1.000
_cell.length_b   1.000
_cell.length_c   1.000
_cell.angle_alpha   90.00
_cell.angle_beta   90.00
_cell.angle_gamma   90.00
#
_symmetry.space_group_name_H-M   'P 1'
#
loop_
_entity.id
_entity.type
_entity.pdbx_description
1 polymer ?
#
loop_
_entity_poly.entity_id
_entity_poly.type
_entity_poly.pdbx_seq_one_letter_code
_entity_poly.pdbx_strand_id
1 'polypeptide(L)'
;VLSQIVADALGLKPGDIRVLTELDTARDAWSIASGNYSSRFAAAVGGAAHLAALKIRTKLAKTAATQLNVAAGEIEFSGGHVRARNNPDNAVAFSRLAATSHWSPGLVPEDNQTLRETVFWTPPELAAPTETDEINSSLCHGFIFDFCGVEIDRVTGAVRIDKYVTMHDCGRILHPGMVAGQITGGFAHAVGAALYEEFAYGPDGSFLTGTFADYLVPTATEVPAPLILHIETPSPFTPLGAKGVGEGNCMSTPVCIGNAVADALGIAAIDLPLTPSKIAARLRGVENEARRPQQPTRTVGSKGRRLHSRGDARVEAAPETVWRMLLDPDTLKAIIPGCHKMEKLSGTHFRAEVTLGVGPVTGRYKADIELSDLQPPKAVTLTGIVRGALGDGRGAGRITLARTDSGGTQLAYEYDAEIGGKVAAIGGRLLDGAARIVIRKFFEALARHTGGAQQRSLFSRLFRRDA
;
A
#
# COMPACT_ATOMS: atom_id res chain seq x y z
N VAL A 1 10.70 20.65 8.59
CA VAL A 1 10.62 21.63 7.48
C VAL A 1 9.59 22.73 7.73
N LEU A 2 8.28 22.47 7.82
CA LEU A 2 7.28 23.56 8.00
C LEU A 2 7.54 24.45 9.22
N SER A 3 7.87 23.85 10.37
CA SER A 3 8.24 24.60 11.57
C SER A 3 9.44 25.52 11.36
N GLN A 4 10.45 25.07 10.62
CA GLN A 4 11.62 25.88 10.25
C GLN A 4 11.23 27.03 9.32
N ILE A 5 10.49 26.75 8.24
CA ILE A 5 10.02 27.78 7.28
C ILE A 5 9.28 28.91 8.00
N VAL A 6 8.34 28.55 8.88
CA VAL A 6 7.51 29.52 9.60
C VAL A 6 8.34 30.25 10.66
N ALA A 7 9.20 29.53 11.39
CA ALA A 7 10.06 30.14 12.41
C ALA A 7 11.03 31.15 11.78
N ASP A 8 11.68 30.80 10.67
CA ASP A 8 12.60 31.69 9.95
C ASP A 8 11.89 32.96 9.47
N ALA A 9 10.67 32.82 8.93
CA ALA A 9 9.88 33.97 8.49
C ALA A 9 9.50 34.93 9.64
N LEU A 10 9.30 34.40 10.84
CA LEU A 10 8.85 35.14 12.04
C LEU A 10 9.99 35.46 13.02
N GLY A 11 11.24 35.09 12.72
CA GLY A 11 12.39 35.29 13.61
C GLY A 11 12.32 34.51 14.92
N LEU A 12 11.68 33.34 14.91
CA LEU A 12 11.46 32.45 16.06
C LEU A 12 12.35 31.20 15.99
N LYS A 13 12.29 30.34 17.01
CA LYS A 13 12.88 29.01 16.95
C LYS A 13 11.87 28.00 16.41
N PRO A 14 12.28 26.94 15.69
CA PRO A 14 11.35 25.89 15.23
C PRO A 14 10.52 25.26 16.35
N GLY A 15 11.07 25.19 17.58
CA GLY A 15 10.35 24.68 18.76
C GLY A 15 9.20 25.57 19.25
N ASP A 16 9.16 26.83 18.83
CA ASP A 16 8.06 27.76 19.13
C ASP A 16 6.86 27.53 18.18
N ILE A 17 7.05 26.73 17.12
CA ILE A 17 6.04 26.47 16.09
C ILE A 17 5.46 25.06 16.26
N ARG A 18 4.17 24.99 16.61
CA ARG A 18 3.41 23.74 16.59
C ARG A 18 2.81 23.51 15.21
N VAL A 19 3.27 22.48 14.52
CA VAL A 19 2.68 22.02 13.24
C VAL A 19 1.59 21.01 13.55
N LEU A 20 0.37 21.26 13.08
CA LEU A 20 -0.73 20.30 13.13
C LEU A 20 -0.76 19.54 11.81
N THR A 21 -0.51 18.23 11.85
CA THR A 21 -0.47 17.36 10.66
C THR A 21 -1.78 16.62 10.42
N GLU A 22 -2.66 16.58 11.41
CA GLU A 22 -4.02 16.05 11.29
C GLU A 22 -4.84 17.00 10.42
N LEU A 23 -5.53 16.44 9.43
CA LEU A 23 -6.44 17.16 8.54
C LEU A 23 -7.88 16.80 8.88
N ASP A 24 -8.68 17.80 9.21
CA ASP A 24 -10.13 17.69 9.37
C ASP A 24 -10.82 18.46 8.24
N THR A 25 -11.44 17.76 7.29
CA THR A 25 -12.09 18.40 6.14
C THR A 25 -13.31 19.25 6.51
N ALA A 26 -13.84 19.12 7.74
CA ALA A 26 -14.91 20.00 8.25
C ALA A 26 -14.37 21.35 8.75
N ARG A 27 -13.07 21.45 9.06
CA ARG A 27 -12.43 22.64 9.63
C ARG A 27 -11.36 23.25 8.72
N ASP A 28 -10.58 22.41 8.07
CA ASP A 28 -9.38 22.77 7.35
C ASP A 28 -9.69 22.92 5.86
N ALA A 29 -9.13 23.96 5.24
CA ALA A 29 -9.27 24.19 3.82
C ALA A 29 -8.56 23.09 3.03
N TRP A 30 -9.26 22.48 2.09
CA TRP A 30 -8.70 21.45 1.21
C TRP A 30 -9.24 21.59 -0.22
N SER A 31 -8.53 20.98 -1.16
CA SER A 31 -8.87 20.82 -2.57
C SER A 31 -8.45 19.43 -3.02
N ILE A 32 -8.85 18.98 -4.22
CA ILE A 32 -8.34 17.71 -4.79
C ILE A 32 -6.80 17.69 -4.90
N ALA A 33 -6.21 18.89 -4.99
CA ALA A 33 -4.78 19.14 -4.97
C ALA A 33 -4.24 19.39 -3.55
N SER A 34 -4.92 18.98 -2.49
CA SER A 34 -4.42 19.03 -1.11
C SER A 34 -3.98 17.64 -0.68
N GLY A 35 -2.67 17.37 -0.69
CA GLY A 35 -2.12 16.05 -0.38
C GLY A 35 -0.65 15.89 -0.77
N ASN A 36 0.01 14.87 -0.21
CA ASN A 36 1.41 14.56 -0.50
C ASN A 36 1.51 13.57 -1.66
N TYR A 37 1.78 14.09 -2.86
CA TYR A 37 2.05 13.32 -4.07
C TYR A 37 2.88 14.18 -5.04
N SER A 38 3.48 13.57 -6.08
CA SER A 38 4.26 14.26 -7.12
C SER A 38 5.35 15.20 -6.59
N SER A 39 6.01 14.82 -5.49
CA SER A 39 7.10 15.56 -4.85
C SER A 39 6.85 17.06 -4.60
N ARG A 40 5.58 17.50 -4.55
CA ARG A 40 5.22 18.93 -4.60
C ARG A 40 5.24 19.65 -3.26
N PHE A 41 5.45 18.92 -2.16
CA PHE A 41 5.33 19.48 -0.81
C PHE A 41 6.25 20.69 -0.60
N ALA A 42 7.52 20.59 -0.96
CA ALA A 42 8.49 21.67 -0.77
C ALA A 42 8.15 22.92 -1.62
N ALA A 43 7.84 22.71 -2.90
CA ALA A 43 7.54 23.77 -3.85
C ALA A 43 6.21 24.49 -3.54
N ALA A 44 5.15 23.72 -3.24
CA ALA A 44 3.79 24.24 -3.08
C ALA A 44 3.39 24.44 -1.61
N VAL A 45 3.35 23.38 -0.82
CA VAL A 45 2.84 23.44 0.57
C VAL A 45 3.77 24.27 1.46
N GLY A 46 5.08 24.03 1.36
CA GLY A 46 6.10 24.84 2.03
C GLY A 46 6.05 26.30 1.60
N GLY A 47 5.87 26.54 0.29
CA GLY A 47 5.69 27.89 -0.26
C GLY A 47 4.45 28.61 0.27
N ALA A 48 3.30 27.95 0.29
CA ALA A 48 2.05 28.52 0.84
C ALA A 48 2.17 28.82 2.35
N ALA A 49 2.81 27.93 3.11
CA ALA A 49 3.09 28.17 4.53
C ALA A 49 4.03 29.37 4.74
N HIS A 50 5.06 29.51 3.89
CA HIS A 50 5.95 30.67 3.90
C HIS A 50 5.17 31.98 3.63
N LEU A 51 4.33 31.99 2.59
CA LEU A 51 3.50 33.14 2.25
C LEU A 51 2.51 33.49 3.37
N ALA A 52 1.91 32.50 4.04
CA ALA A 52 1.05 32.74 5.20
C ALA A 52 1.83 33.36 6.38
N ALA A 53 3.03 32.86 6.64
CA ALA A 53 3.91 33.42 7.67
C ALA A 53 4.31 34.88 7.34
N LEU A 54 4.57 35.21 6.07
CA LEU A 54 4.87 36.58 5.64
C LEU A 54 3.67 37.53 5.79
N LYS A 55 2.43 37.05 5.60
CA LYS A 55 1.22 37.85 5.88
C LYS A 55 1.09 38.15 7.38
N ILE A 56 1.29 37.16 8.24
CA ILE A 56 1.35 37.36 9.70
C ILE A 56 2.48 38.31 10.09
N ARG A 57 3.67 38.16 9.49
CA ARG A 57 4.80 39.07 9.70
C ARG A 57 4.45 40.51 9.34
N THR A 58 3.81 40.73 8.19
CA THR A 58 3.38 42.06 7.73
C THR A 58 2.40 42.69 8.71
N LYS A 59 1.41 41.91 9.17
CA LYS A 59 0.45 42.30 10.20
C LYS A 59 1.14 42.73 11.49
N LEU A 60 2.06 41.91 12.00
CA LEU A 60 2.82 42.23 13.21
C LEU A 60 3.73 43.46 13.01
N ALA A 61 4.34 43.61 11.84
CA ALA A 61 5.21 44.74 11.52
C ALA A 61 4.45 46.07 11.54
N LYS A 62 3.20 46.11 11.02
CA LYS A 62 2.34 47.31 11.11
C LYS A 62 2.07 47.71 12.56
N THR A 63 1.75 46.75 13.43
CA THR A 63 1.51 47.02 14.86
C THR A 63 2.79 47.45 15.58
N ALA A 64 3.92 46.81 15.27
CA ALA A 64 5.21 47.14 15.87
C ALA A 64 5.72 48.52 15.44
N ALA A 65 5.51 48.91 14.18
CA ALA A 65 5.90 50.21 13.64
C ALA A 65 5.38 51.37 14.48
N THR A 66 4.11 51.33 14.87
CA THR A 66 3.48 52.33 15.75
C THR A 66 4.11 52.34 17.15
N GLN A 67 4.41 51.17 17.73
CA GLN A 67 4.98 51.08 19.07
C GLN A 67 6.45 51.50 19.13
N LEU A 68 7.22 51.19 18.08
CA LEU A 68 8.66 51.46 18.00
C LEU A 68 8.96 52.81 17.33
N ASN A 69 7.93 53.53 16.85
CA ASN A 69 8.02 54.80 16.16
C ASN A 69 8.97 54.79 14.94
N VAL A 70 8.80 53.79 14.07
CA VAL A 70 9.57 53.60 12.82
C VAL A 70 8.65 53.17 11.67
N ALA A 71 9.13 53.17 10.43
CA ALA A 71 8.34 52.66 9.31
C ALA A 71 8.23 51.13 9.36
N ALA A 72 7.10 50.56 8.90
CA ALA A 72 6.91 49.10 8.89
C ALA A 72 7.98 48.33 8.09
N GLY A 73 8.57 48.94 7.04
CA GLY A 73 9.68 48.36 6.28
C GLY A 73 11.01 48.32 7.03
N GLU A 74 11.13 49.10 8.11
CA GLU A 74 12.29 49.15 9.00
C GLU A 74 12.16 48.16 10.17
N ILE A 75 11.10 47.35 10.21
CA ILE A 75 10.93 46.31 11.22
C ILE A 75 11.68 45.04 10.83
N GLU A 76 12.43 44.51 11.79
CA GLU A 76 13.12 43.23 11.69
C GLU A 76 12.61 42.25 12.76
N PHE A 77 12.53 40.98 12.37
CA PHE A 77 12.15 39.86 13.24
C PHE A 77 13.37 38.97 13.42
N SER A 78 13.86 38.82 14.65
CA SER A 78 15.06 38.02 14.92
C SER A 78 15.18 37.69 16.40
N GLY A 79 15.56 36.44 16.72
CA GLY A 79 15.84 36.00 18.09
C GLY A 79 14.64 36.12 19.04
N GLY A 80 13.41 35.91 18.55
CA GLY A 80 12.19 36.06 19.34
C GLY A 80 11.78 37.51 19.61
N HIS A 81 12.39 38.47 18.92
CA HIS A 81 12.12 39.90 19.08
C HIS A 81 11.73 40.55 17.76
N VAL A 82 10.94 41.61 17.85
CA VAL A 82 10.58 42.52 16.78
C VAL A 82 11.20 43.87 17.08
N ARG A 83 12.10 44.35 16.21
CA ARG A 83 12.96 45.50 16.49
C ARG A 83 13.09 46.45 15.30
N ALA A 84 13.51 47.68 15.58
CA ALA A 84 13.95 48.59 14.52
C ALA A 84 15.28 48.10 13.91
N ARG A 85 15.33 47.94 12.59
CA ARG A 85 16.50 47.42 11.84
C ARG A 85 17.80 48.16 12.16
N ASN A 86 17.72 49.48 12.32
CA ASN A 86 18.88 50.34 12.55
C ASN A 86 19.13 50.65 14.04
N ASN A 87 18.29 50.13 14.94
CA ASN A 87 18.44 50.30 16.39
C ASN A 87 17.96 49.03 17.13
N PRO A 88 18.85 48.04 17.30
CA PRO A 88 18.49 46.76 17.92
C PRO A 88 18.00 46.86 19.37
N ASP A 89 18.34 47.93 20.09
CA ASP A 89 17.89 48.19 21.46
C ASP A 89 16.42 48.65 21.51
N ASN A 90 15.90 49.18 20.39
CA ASN A 90 14.49 49.51 20.22
C ASN A 90 13.72 48.27 19.76
N ALA A 91 13.36 47.42 20.72
CA ALA A 91 12.77 46.11 20.47
C ALA A 91 11.60 45.78 21.41
N VAL A 92 10.69 44.93 20.92
CA VAL A 92 9.61 44.30 21.68
C VAL A 92 9.68 42.79 21.51
N ALA A 93 9.45 42.04 22.58
CA ALA A 93 9.36 40.58 22.51
C ALA A 93 8.19 40.15 21.61
N PHE A 94 8.42 39.14 20.76
CA PHE A 94 7.40 38.64 19.82
C PHE A 94 6.08 38.29 20.52
N SER A 95 6.16 37.59 21.66
CA SER A 95 4.99 37.18 22.45
C SER A 95 4.20 38.37 22.98
N ARG A 96 4.88 39.45 23.40
CA ARG A 96 4.24 40.68 23.86
C ARG A 96 3.50 41.36 22.73
N LEU A 97 4.13 41.48 21.56
CA LEU A 97 3.50 42.05 20.38
C LEU A 97 2.29 41.23 19.92
N ALA A 98 2.41 39.90 19.87
CA ALA A 98 1.34 39.00 19.47
C ALA A 98 0.12 39.08 20.41
N ALA A 99 0.34 39.40 21.69
CA ALA A 99 -0.73 39.55 22.67
C ALA A 99 -1.37 40.95 22.68
N THR A 100 -0.93 41.89 21.82
CA THR A 100 -1.44 43.27 21.78
C THR A 100 -2.95 43.33 21.51
N SER A 101 -3.48 42.46 20.64
CA SER A 101 -4.93 42.44 20.36
C SER A 101 -5.78 42.08 21.57
N HIS A 102 -5.21 41.38 22.57
CA HIS A 102 -5.89 41.08 23.81
C HIS A 102 -5.68 42.18 24.87
N TRP A 103 -4.42 42.59 25.09
CA TRP A 103 -4.06 43.48 26.21
C TRP A 103 -4.15 44.97 25.88
N SER A 104 -4.11 45.34 24.61
CA SER A 104 -4.11 46.74 24.14
C SER A 104 -4.74 46.86 22.75
N PRO A 105 -6.00 46.42 22.56
CA PRO A 105 -6.65 46.34 21.23
C PRO A 105 -6.70 47.68 20.49
N GLY A 106 -6.74 48.81 21.20
CA GLY A 106 -6.70 50.16 20.61
C GLY A 106 -5.37 50.52 19.93
N LEU A 107 -4.30 49.75 20.13
CA LEU A 107 -3.01 49.91 19.44
C LEU A 107 -2.91 49.06 18.16
N VAL A 108 -3.90 48.22 17.88
CA VAL A 108 -3.92 47.34 16.72
C VAL A 108 -4.73 48.00 15.60
N PRO A 109 -4.20 48.08 14.37
CA PRO A 109 -4.97 48.56 13.21
C PRO A 109 -6.29 47.80 13.03
N GLU A 110 -7.35 48.48 12.56
CA GLU A 110 -8.68 47.89 12.40
C GLU A 110 -8.68 46.63 11.51
N ASP A 111 -7.89 46.62 10.44
CA ASP A 111 -7.72 45.49 9.52
C ASP A 111 -6.88 44.33 10.10
N ASN A 112 -6.44 44.45 11.36
CA ASN A 112 -5.41 43.60 11.94
C ASN A 112 -5.75 43.00 13.32
N GLN A 113 -7.02 43.05 13.72
CA GLN A 113 -7.47 42.56 15.04
C GLN A 113 -7.29 41.04 15.23
N THR A 114 -7.15 40.27 14.15
CA THR A 114 -6.94 38.80 14.21
C THR A 114 -5.60 38.38 13.60
N LEU A 115 -4.83 37.60 14.37
CA LEU A 115 -3.59 36.94 13.94
C LEU A 115 -3.89 35.54 13.40
N ARG A 116 -4.68 35.50 12.32
CA ARG A 116 -5.01 34.28 11.58
C ARG A 116 -4.89 34.55 10.09
N GLU A 117 -4.29 33.61 9.37
CA GLU A 117 -4.12 33.69 7.92
C GLU A 117 -4.38 32.34 7.26
N THR A 118 -5.01 32.39 6.10
CA THR A 118 -5.15 31.27 5.16
C THR A 118 -4.63 31.73 3.80
N VAL A 119 -3.75 30.94 3.21
CA VAL A 119 -3.19 31.22 1.88
C VAL A 119 -3.49 30.07 0.94
N PHE A 120 -4.10 30.42 -0.19
CA PHE A 120 -4.13 29.58 -1.38
C PHE A 120 -3.11 30.14 -2.35
N TRP A 121 -2.34 29.25 -2.97
CA TRP A 121 -1.31 29.64 -3.90
C TRP A 121 -1.44 28.81 -5.17
N THR A 122 -1.51 29.53 -6.29
CA THR A 122 -1.45 28.98 -7.64
C THR A 122 -0.40 29.77 -8.40
N PRO A 123 0.64 29.13 -8.95
CA PRO A 123 1.61 29.81 -9.80
C PRO A 123 0.95 30.26 -11.12
N PRO A 124 1.25 31.47 -11.63
CA PRO A 124 0.68 31.95 -12.88
C PRO A 124 1.12 31.14 -14.11
N GLU A 125 2.22 30.40 -14.03
CA GLU A 125 2.75 29.55 -15.11
C GLU A 125 1.92 28.27 -15.35
N LEU A 126 1.05 27.89 -14.42
CA LEU A 126 0.13 26.76 -14.57
C LEU A 126 -1.21 27.26 -15.12
N ALA A 127 -1.22 27.54 -16.43
CA ALA A 127 -2.41 27.98 -17.16
C ALA A 127 -3.39 26.81 -17.44
N ALA A 128 -4.60 27.15 -17.91
CA ALA A 128 -5.56 26.18 -18.38
C ALA A 128 -5.02 25.39 -19.60
N PRO A 129 -5.51 24.16 -19.85
CA PRO A 129 -5.17 23.41 -21.07
C PRO A 129 -5.45 24.24 -22.33
N THR A 130 -4.63 24.07 -23.35
CA THR A 130 -4.87 24.67 -24.67
C THR A 130 -6.06 24.01 -25.37
N GLU A 131 -6.53 24.58 -26.49
CA GLU A 131 -7.60 23.98 -27.31
C GLU A 131 -7.23 22.60 -27.88
N THR A 132 -5.94 22.24 -27.87
CA THR A 132 -5.39 20.95 -28.30
C THR A 132 -5.04 20.03 -27.12
N ASP A 133 -5.56 20.31 -25.92
CA ASP A 133 -5.32 19.56 -24.68
C ASP A 133 -3.84 19.54 -24.21
N GLU A 134 -3.04 20.55 -24.58
CA GLU A 134 -1.67 20.67 -24.07
C GLU A 134 -1.68 21.29 -22.66
N ILE A 135 -0.91 20.69 -21.74
CA ILE A 135 -0.80 21.15 -20.35
C ILE A 135 0.65 21.38 -19.96
N ASN A 136 0.89 22.44 -19.20
CA ASN A 136 2.12 22.56 -18.43
C ASN A 136 2.00 21.70 -17.16
N SER A 137 2.49 20.46 -17.23
CA SER A 137 2.28 19.46 -16.17
C SER A 137 3.15 19.67 -14.92
N SER A 138 4.15 20.55 -14.96
CA SER A 138 5.10 20.76 -13.87
C SER A 138 5.60 22.20 -13.83
N LEU A 139 5.50 22.82 -12.65
CA LEU A 139 5.97 24.20 -12.46
C LEU A 139 7.50 24.32 -12.53
N CYS A 140 8.21 23.29 -12.07
CA CYS A 140 9.66 23.23 -12.07
C CYS A 140 10.13 21.78 -12.07
N HIS A 141 11.37 21.56 -12.52
CA HIS A 141 11.97 20.23 -12.62
C HIS A 141 13.21 20.14 -11.75
N GLY A 142 13.26 19.12 -10.90
CA GLY A 142 14.50 18.68 -10.27
C GLY A 142 15.34 17.88 -11.26
N PHE A 143 16.65 17.97 -11.15
CA PHE A 143 17.58 17.22 -12.00
C PHE A 143 18.33 16.19 -11.18
N ILE A 144 18.57 15.05 -11.80
CA ILE A 144 19.26 13.93 -11.18
C ILE A 144 20.30 13.41 -12.16
N PHE A 145 21.47 13.08 -11.63
CA PHE A 145 22.49 12.36 -12.35
C PHE A 145 22.91 11.16 -11.50
N ASP A 146 22.92 9.98 -12.12
CA ASP A 146 23.33 8.75 -11.49
C ASP A 146 24.47 8.09 -12.26
N PHE A 147 25.43 7.56 -11.51
CA PHE A 147 26.53 6.79 -12.04
C PHE A 147 26.81 5.62 -11.11
N CYS A 148 26.96 4.42 -11.65
CA CYS A 148 27.31 3.25 -10.86
C CYS A 148 28.28 2.32 -11.55
N GLY A 149 29.05 1.60 -10.73
CA GLY A 149 29.82 0.44 -11.13
C GLY A 149 29.21 -0.80 -10.49
N VAL A 150 29.12 -1.89 -11.27
CA VAL A 150 28.61 -3.18 -10.82
C VAL A 150 29.60 -4.29 -11.09
N GLU A 151 29.57 -5.32 -10.26
CA GLU A 151 30.26 -6.59 -10.47
C GLU A 151 29.24 -7.70 -10.65
N ILE A 152 29.49 -8.60 -11.61
CA ILE A 152 28.67 -9.78 -11.86
C ILE A 152 29.50 -11.03 -11.58
N ASP A 153 29.07 -11.82 -10.61
CA ASP A 153 29.64 -13.14 -10.39
C ASP A 153 29.23 -14.07 -11.54
N ARG A 154 30.21 -14.52 -12.33
CA ARG A 154 29.98 -15.38 -13.50
C ARG A 154 29.43 -16.76 -13.15
N VAL A 155 29.64 -17.24 -11.92
CA VAL A 155 29.15 -18.53 -11.44
C VAL A 155 27.70 -18.38 -10.97
N THR A 156 27.45 -17.47 -10.04
CA THR A 156 26.13 -17.36 -9.40
C THR A 156 25.14 -16.49 -10.16
N GLY A 157 25.62 -15.58 -11.02
CA GLY A 157 24.82 -14.54 -11.66
C GLY A 157 24.46 -13.39 -10.71
N ALA A 158 25.00 -13.36 -9.49
CA ALA A 158 24.74 -12.29 -8.53
C ALA A 158 25.34 -10.96 -9.00
N VAL A 159 24.53 -9.90 -8.96
CA VAL A 159 24.95 -8.53 -9.23
C VAL A 159 25.25 -7.83 -7.91
N ARG A 160 26.46 -7.28 -7.77
CA ARG A 160 26.85 -6.43 -6.65
C ARG A 160 27.09 -5.02 -7.15
N ILE A 161 26.50 -4.03 -6.47
CA ILE A 161 26.81 -2.61 -6.70
C ILE A 161 28.13 -2.32 -5.97
N ASP A 162 29.20 -2.01 -6.71
CA ASP A 162 30.50 -1.66 -6.12
C ASP A 162 30.49 -0.22 -5.62
N LYS A 163 30.01 0.70 -6.46
CA LYS A 163 29.87 2.11 -6.11
C LYS A 163 28.69 2.73 -6.82
N TYR A 164 27.97 3.59 -6.10
CA TYR A 164 26.85 4.35 -6.63
C TYR A 164 27.01 5.82 -6.26
N VAL A 165 26.90 6.71 -7.25
CA VAL A 165 26.96 8.16 -7.09
C VAL A 165 25.65 8.74 -7.60
N THR A 166 25.02 9.58 -6.79
CA THR A 166 23.80 10.30 -7.17
C THR A 166 23.94 11.78 -6.88
N MET A 167 23.65 12.63 -7.86
CA MET A 167 23.60 14.08 -7.70
C MET A 167 22.16 14.54 -7.84
N HIS A 168 21.72 15.41 -6.93
CA HIS A 168 20.37 15.98 -6.96
C HIS A 168 20.40 17.51 -6.99
N ASP A 169 19.65 18.08 -7.93
CA ASP A 169 19.21 19.47 -7.90
C ASP A 169 17.73 19.54 -7.54
N CYS A 170 17.46 19.72 -6.25
CA CYS A 170 16.13 20.00 -5.72
C CYS A 170 15.91 21.51 -5.48
N GLY A 171 16.62 22.38 -6.20
CA GLY A 171 16.63 23.82 -5.91
C GLY A 171 17.18 24.09 -4.52
N ARG A 172 16.54 25.00 -3.79
CA ARG A 172 16.96 25.33 -2.42
C ARG A 172 16.75 24.14 -1.46
N ILE A 173 17.83 23.69 -0.82
CA ILE A 173 17.77 22.64 0.21
C ILE A 173 17.17 23.21 1.50
N LEU A 174 15.93 22.82 1.81
CA LEU A 174 15.23 23.28 3.01
C LEU A 174 15.72 22.57 4.30
N HIS A 175 16.15 21.31 4.18
CA HIS A 175 16.66 20.55 5.32
C HIS A 175 17.62 19.43 4.83
N PRO A 176 18.94 19.59 5.00
CA PRO A 176 19.94 18.65 4.47
C PRO A 176 19.72 17.20 4.90
N GLY A 177 19.48 16.96 6.20
CA GLY A 177 19.25 15.60 6.72
C GLY A 177 17.99 14.90 6.15
N MET A 178 16.90 15.63 5.94
CA MET A 178 15.69 15.05 5.34
C MET A 178 15.88 14.79 3.84
N VAL A 179 16.58 15.68 3.14
CA VAL A 179 16.94 15.48 1.73
C VAL A 179 17.81 14.23 1.57
N ALA A 180 18.88 14.11 2.35
CA ALA A 180 19.74 12.92 2.35
C ALA A 180 18.95 11.64 2.69
N GLY A 181 18.02 11.71 3.66
CA GLY A 181 17.16 10.59 4.01
C GLY A 181 16.20 10.18 2.89
N GLN A 182 15.60 11.13 2.17
CA GLN A 182 14.74 10.85 1.01
C GLN A 182 15.52 10.19 -0.11
N ILE A 183 16.70 10.70 -0.44
CA ILE A 183 17.60 10.14 -1.46
C ILE A 183 18.01 8.72 -1.09
N THR A 184 18.44 8.51 0.16
CA THR A 184 18.85 7.19 0.65
C THR A 184 17.70 6.18 0.60
N GLY A 185 16.49 6.58 1.04
CA GLY A 185 15.31 5.72 1.01
C GLY A 185 14.83 5.42 -0.42
N GLY A 186 14.83 6.43 -1.30
CA GLY A 186 14.48 6.26 -2.71
C GLY A 186 15.47 5.35 -3.44
N PHE A 187 16.76 5.50 -3.16
CA PHE A 187 17.82 4.62 -3.66
C PHE A 187 17.61 3.17 -3.18
N ALA A 188 17.39 2.95 -1.89
CA ALA A 188 17.16 1.62 -1.32
C ALA A 188 15.97 0.90 -1.98
N HIS A 189 14.85 1.61 -2.14
CA HIS A 189 13.66 1.10 -2.82
C HIS A 189 13.95 0.75 -4.28
N ALA A 190 14.69 1.60 -4.99
CA ALA A 190 15.06 1.33 -6.38
C ALA A 190 16.05 0.18 -6.56
N VAL A 191 16.95 -0.05 -5.62
CA VAL A 191 17.80 -1.26 -5.63
C VAL A 191 16.92 -2.52 -5.59
N GLY A 192 15.84 -2.48 -4.80
CA GLY A 192 14.80 -3.50 -4.78
C GLY A 192 14.18 -3.72 -6.16
N ALA A 193 13.62 -2.66 -6.75
CA ALA A 193 13.03 -2.71 -8.08
C ALA A 193 14.00 -3.17 -9.17
N ALA A 194 15.29 -2.82 -9.06
CA ALA A 194 16.31 -3.17 -10.03
C ALA A 194 16.73 -4.65 -9.95
N LEU A 195 16.88 -5.20 -8.75
CA LEU A 195 17.58 -6.49 -8.55
C LEU A 195 16.69 -7.61 -7.99
N TYR A 196 15.58 -7.29 -7.32
CA TYR A 196 14.88 -8.25 -6.46
C TYR A 196 13.35 -8.31 -6.65
N GLU A 197 12.68 -7.17 -6.71
CA GLU A 197 11.23 -7.08 -6.56
C GLU A 197 10.48 -7.45 -7.84
N GLU A 198 9.63 -8.49 -7.76
CA GLU A 198 8.83 -8.97 -8.89
C GLU A 198 7.39 -9.31 -8.46
N PHE A 199 6.40 -8.77 -9.18
CA PHE A 199 5.03 -9.26 -9.10
C PHE A 199 4.88 -10.50 -9.99
N ALA A 200 5.04 -11.69 -9.40
CA ALA A 200 4.97 -12.94 -10.14
C ALA A 200 3.56 -13.53 -10.09
N TYR A 201 3.08 -14.01 -11.24
CA TYR A 201 1.79 -14.66 -11.38
C TYR A 201 1.96 -16.04 -11.99
N GLY A 202 1.18 -17.01 -11.51
CA GLY A 202 1.11 -18.34 -12.09
C GLY A 202 0.32 -18.34 -13.41
N PRO A 203 0.41 -19.40 -14.23
CA PRO A 203 -0.33 -19.51 -15.49
C PRO A 203 -1.86 -19.44 -15.34
N ASP A 204 -2.37 -19.63 -14.13
CA ASP A 204 -3.79 -19.55 -13.77
C ASP A 204 -4.20 -18.19 -13.19
N GLY A 205 -3.29 -17.21 -13.16
CA GLY A 205 -3.48 -15.88 -12.58
C GLY A 205 -3.26 -15.81 -11.07
N SER A 206 -2.83 -16.89 -10.40
CA SER A 206 -2.54 -16.88 -8.96
C SER A 206 -1.36 -15.94 -8.64
N PHE A 207 -1.50 -15.05 -7.67
CA PHE A 207 -0.42 -14.13 -7.27
C PHE A 207 0.60 -14.83 -6.36
N LEU A 208 1.82 -15.03 -6.86
CA LEU A 208 2.84 -15.89 -6.25
C LEU A 208 3.77 -15.17 -5.26
N THR A 209 3.80 -13.84 -5.29
CA THR A 209 4.65 -12.97 -4.46
C THR A 209 3.84 -12.12 -3.48
N GLY A 210 2.82 -12.73 -2.87
CA GLY A 210 1.90 -12.07 -1.92
C GLY A 210 2.43 -11.91 -0.48
N THR A 211 3.68 -12.27 -0.21
CA THR A 211 4.32 -12.14 1.11
C THR A 211 5.75 -11.62 0.96
N PHE A 212 6.31 -10.99 2.00
CA PHE A 212 7.73 -10.57 1.98
C PHE A 212 8.74 -11.72 2.02
N ALA A 213 8.29 -12.97 2.18
CA ALA A 213 9.17 -14.13 1.96
C ALA A 213 9.37 -14.43 0.47
N ASP A 214 8.41 -14.00 -0.38
CA ASP A 214 8.38 -14.27 -1.81
C ASP A 214 8.63 -13.00 -2.65
N TYR A 215 8.18 -11.84 -2.16
CA TYR A 215 8.48 -10.51 -2.69
C TYR A 215 9.70 -9.97 -1.96
N LEU A 216 10.85 -10.06 -2.63
CA LEU A 216 12.15 -9.81 -2.01
C LEU A 216 12.42 -8.31 -1.88
N VAL A 217 11.95 -7.72 -0.78
CA VAL A 217 12.39 -6.38 -0.36
C VAL A 217 13.86 -6.49 0.07
N PRO A 218 14.77 -5.65 -0.45
CA PRO A 218 16.19 -5.72 -0.10
C PRO A 218 16.39 -5.43 1.39
N THR A 219 17.35 -6.09 2.01
CA THR A 219 17.74 -5.80 3.39
C THR A 219 18.92 -4.84 3.41
N ALA A 220 19.36 -4.44 4.60
CA ALA A 220 20.50 -3.53 4.76
C ALA A 220 21.82 -4.10 4.19
N THR A 221 21.93 -5.41 3.97
CA THR A 221 23.15 -6.03 3.41
C THR A 221 23.23 -5.92 1.89
N GLU A 222 22.10 -5.73 1.20
CA GLU A 222 22.06 -5.61 -0.26
C GLU A 222 22.12 -4.15 -0.73
N VAL A 223 21.87 -3.18 0.15
CA VAL A 223 21.80 -1.76 -0.20
C VAL A 223 23.07 -1.04 0.28
N PRO A 224 24.03 -0.72 -0.62
CA PRO A 224 25.21 0.05 -0.24
C PRO A 224 24.84 1.51 0.08
N ALA A 225 25.72 2.22 0.78
CA ALA A 225 25.54 3.67 0.94
C ALA A 225 25.90 4.39 -0.38
N PRO A 226 24.98 5.17 -0.98
CA PRO A 226 25.30 5.97 -2.15
C PRO A 226 26.15 7.17 -1.76
N LEU A 227 27.04 7.61 -2.66
CA LEU A 227 27.67 8.92 -2.57
C LEU A 227 26.67 9.97 -3.06
N ILE A 228 26.15 10.78 -2.14
CA ILE A 228 25.16 11.82 -2.44
C ILE A 228 25.87 13.15 -2.69
N LEU A 229 25.58 13.75 -3.84
CA LEU A 229 26.04 15.08 -4.25
C LEU A 229 24.84 16.03 -4.45
N HIS A 230 25.10 17.32 -4.34
CA HIS A 230 24.08 18.36 -4.51
C HIS A 230 24.56 19.49 -5.40
N ILE A 231 23.65 19.98 -6.23
CA ILE A 231 23.73 21.28 -6.90
C ILE A 231 22.44 22.00 -6.55
N GLU A 232 22.50 23.28 -6.20
CA GLU A 232 21.29 24.06 -5.89
C GLU A 232 21.04 25.08 -7.00
N THR A 233 20.01 24.84 -7.82
CA THR A 233 19.51 25.84 -8.77
C THR A 233 18.12 26.28 -8.34
N PRO A 234 17.98 27.33 -7.51
CA PRO A 234 16.69 27.76 -6.99
C PRO A 234 15.68 28.03 -8.11
N SER A 235 14.47 27.49 -8.00
CA SER A 235 13.42 27.75 -8.98
C SER A 235 12.90 29.19 -8.83
N PRO A 236 12.84 30.00 -9.91
CA PRO A 236 12.26 31.34 -9.85
C PRO A 236 10.74 31.33 -9.66
N PHE A 237 10.09 30.17 -9.84
CA PHE A 237 8.63 30.04 -9.85
C PHE A 237 8.06 29.53 -8.52
N THR A 238 8.90 29.09 -7.59
CA THR A 238 8.47 28.57 -6.28
C THR A 238 8.80 29.57 -5.17
N PRO A 239 7.93 29.79 -4.17
CA PRO A 239 8.14 30.85 -3.17
C PRO A 239 9.44 30.71 -2.36
N LEU A 240 9.96 29.50 -2.22
CA LEU A 240 11.17 29.21 -1.46
C LEU A 240 12.38 28.86 -2.36
N GLY A 241 12.21 28.83 -3.68
CA GLY A 241 13.23 28.32 -4.61
C GLY A 241 13.43 26.80 -4.56
N ALA A 242 12.67 26.08 -3.74
CA ALA A 242 12.78 24.64 -3.55
C ALA A 242 11.97 23.85 -4.59
N LYS A 243 12.51 22.72 -5.03
CA LYS A 243 11.89 21.76 -5.96
C LYS A 243 11.66 20.42 -5.25
N GLY A 244 11.05 19.47 -5.95
CA GLY A 244 10.81 18.12 -5.43
C GLY A 244 12.07 17.26 -5.36
N VAL A 245 12.17 16.38 -4.35
CA VAL A 245 13.27 15.40 -4.20
C VAL A 245 12.80 13.98 -3.87
N GLY A 246 11.54 13.80 -3.46
CA GLY A 246 11.07 12.55 -2.86
C GLY A 246 11.02 11.34 -3.81
N GLU A 247 10.77 11.57 -5.09
CA GLU A 247 10.64 10.51 -6.10
C GLU A 247 11.91 10.31 -6.93
N GLY A 248 13.00 10.99 -6.60
CA GLY A 248 14.14 11.10 -7.51
C GLY A 248 14.77 9.75 -7.90
N ASN A 249 15.44 9.10 -6.94
CA ASN A 249 16.15 7.84 -7.20
C ASN A 249 15.23 6.67 -7.53
N CYS A 250 13.95 6.70 -7.11
CA CYS A 250 13.05 5.59 -7.43
C CYS A 250 12.87 5.41 -8.95
N MET A 251 13.05 6.48 -9.72
CA MET A 251 12.98 6.46 -11.18
C MET A 251 14.32 6.15 -11.85
N SER A 252 15.40 6.78 -11.40
CA SER A 252 16.67 6.81 -12.15
C SER A 252 17.61 5.66 -11.79
N THR A 253 17.57 5.18 -10.55
CA THR A 253 18.45 4.09 -10.08
C THR A 253 18.23 2.75 -10.79
N PRO A 254 17.00 2.29 -11.08
CA PRO A 254 16.82 1.04 -11.82
C PRO A 254 17.40 1.11 -13.24
N VAL A 255 17.30 2.29 -13.88
CA VAL A 255 17.89 2.55 -15.20
C VAL A 255 19.41 2.54 -15.13
N CYS A 256 20.00 3.21 -14.14
CA CYS A 256 21.45 3.25 -13.95
C CYS A 256 22.04 1.85 -13.74
N ILE A 257 21.44 1.05 -12.85
CA ILE A 257 21.86 -0.33 -12.59
C ILE A 257 21.66 -1.21 -13.85
N GLY A 258 20.51 -1.09 -14.51
CA GLY A 258 20.22 -1.81 -15.75
C GLY A 258 21.28 -1.57 -16.83
N ASN A 259 21.62 -0.30 -17.07
CA ASN A 259 22.66 0.06 -18.05
C ASN A 259 24.05 -0.45 -17.64
N ALA A 260 24.41 -0.37 -16.36
CA ALA A 260 25.70 -0.87 -15.88
C ALA A 260 25.83 -2.40 -16.03
N VAL A 261 24.75 -3.14 -15.78
CA VAL A 261 24.73 -4.59 -16.02
C VAL A 261 24.74 -4.90 -17.52
N ALA A 262 24.01 -4.15 -18.33
CA ALA A 262 24.00 -4.33 -19.79
C ALA A 262 25.40 -4.10 -20.39
N ASP A 263 26.10 -3.06 -19.94
CA ASP A 263 27.49 -2.77 -20.29
C ASP A 263 28.42 -3.94 -19.89
N ALA A 264 28.34 -4.39 -18.64
CA ALA A 264 29.14 -5.51 -18.13
C ALA A 264 28.90 -6.84 -18.87
N LEU A 265 27.71 -7.03 -19.45
CA LEU A 265 27.35 -8.21 -20.26
C LEU A 265 27.57 -8.02 -21.76
N GLY A 266 27.83 -6.79 -22.23
CA GLY A 266 27.96 -6.48 -23.66
C GLY A 266 26.64 -6.62 -24.44
N ILE A 267 25.50 -6.27 -23.83
CA ILE A 267 24.17 -6.37 -24.44
C ILE A 267 23.47 -5.00 -24.52
N ALA A 268 22.55 -4.85 -25.47
CA ALA A 268 21.86 -3.58 -25.72
C ALA A 268 20.61 -3.36 -24.85
N ALA A 269 19.96 -4.44 -24.40
CA ALA A 269 18.69 -4.37 -23.66
C ALA A 269 18.66 -5.42 -22.55
N ILE A 270 18.08 -5.03 -21.42
CA ILE A 270 17.94 -5.88 -20.25
C ILE A 270 16.60 -5.63 -19.57
N ASP A 271 16.00 -6.69 -19.05
CA ASP A 271 14.70 -6.65 -18.38
C ASP A 271 14.88 -6.75 -16.87
N LEU A 272 14.30 -5.80 -16.14
CA LEU A 272 14.28 -5.82 -14.68
C LEU A 272 13.19 -6.77 -14.15
N PRO A 273 13.32 -7.28 -12.92
CA PRO A 273 14.51 -7.21 -12.07
C PRO A 273 15.64 -8.13 -12.55
N LEU A 274 16.88 -7.78 -12.22
CA LEU A 274 18.12 -8.47 -12.58
C LEU A 274 18.46 -9.60 -11.60
N THR A 275 17.51 -10.51 -11.42
CA THR A 275 17.69 -11.63 -10.49
C THR A 275 18.84 -12.54 -10.96
N PRO A 276 19.52 -13.25 -10.04
CA PRO A 276 20.62 -14.14 -10.41
C PRO A 276 20.24 -15.18 -11.46
N SER A 277 19.00 -15.68 -11.46
CA SER A 277 18.51 -16.62 -12.47
C SER A 277 18.38 -15.98 -13.86
N LYS A 278 17.89 -14.74 -13.95
CA LYS A 278 17.81 -13.99 -15.22
C LYS A 278 19.20 -13.67 -15.76
N ILE A 279 20.15 -13.26 -14.89
CA ILE A 279 21.54 -13.01 -15.28
C ILE A 279 22.26 -14.30 -15.69
N ALA A 280 22.10 -15.38 -14.93
CA ALA A 280 22.64 -16.70 -15.27
C ALA A 280 22.19 -17.15 -16.66
N ALA A 281 20.92 -16.97 -16.99
CA ALA A 281 20.38 -17.31 -18.31
C ALA A 281 21.03 -16.51 -19.45
N ARG A 282 21.42 -15.24 -19.19
CA ARG A 282 22.16 -14.42 -20.16
C ARG A 282 23.61 -14.87 -20.32
N LEU A 283 24.27 -15.31 -19.24
CA LEU A 283 25.66 -15.76 -19.26
C LEU A 283 25.84 -17.17 -19.85
N ARG A 284 24.89 -18.07 -19.60
CA ARG A 284 25.05 -19.52 -19.88
C ARG A 284 23.96 -20.13 -20.75
N GLY A 285 22.97 -19.34 -21.17
CA GLY A 285 21.75 -19.83 -21.81
C GLY A 285 20.71 -20.29 -20.79
N VAL A 286 19.48 -20.53 -21.27
CA VAL A 286 18.38 -20.98 -20.42
C VAL A 286 18.73 -22.35 -19.84
N GLU A 287 18.80 -22.43 -18.51
CA GLU A 287 18.96 -23.71 -17.85
C GLU A 287 17.70 -24.54 -18.11
N ASN A 288 17.86 -25.68 -18.78
CA ASN A 288 16.76 -26.62 -18.98
C ASN A 288 16.21 -27.00 -17.61
N GLU A 289 14.89 -27.09 -17.47
CA GLU A 289 14.27 -27.62 -16.26
C GLU A 289 15.02 -28.88 -15.86
N ALA A 290 15.69 -28.83 -14.70
CA ALA A 290 16.33 -30.01 -14.15
C ALA A 290 15.25 -31.09 -14.14
N ARG A 291 15.50 -32.21 -14.85
CA ARG A 291 14.60 -33.37 -14.84
C ARG A 291 14.26 -33.61 -13.38
N ARG A 292 13.04 -33.29 -12.96
CA ARG A 292 12.59 -33.58 -11.60
C ARG A 292 12.90 -35.05 -11.42
N PRO A 293 13.83 -35.44 -10.52
CA PRO A 293 13.95 -36.85 -10.20
C PRO A 293 12.53 -37.28 -9.86
N GLN A 294 12.02 -38.33 -10.52
CA GLN A 294 10.76 -38.94 -10.13
C GLN A 294 10.89 -39.16 -8.63
N GLN A 295 10.24 -38.30 -7.84
CA GLN A 295 10.36 -38.42 -6.40
C GLN A 295 9.73 -39.77 -6.09
N PRO A 296 10.47 -40.75 -5.57
CA PRO A 296 9.81 -41.88 -4.92
C PRO A 296 8.88 -41.25 -3.89
N THR A 297 7.65 -41.76 -3.81
CA THR A 297 6.55 -41.30 -2.95
C THR A 297 7.04 -41.13 -1.51
N ARG A 298 7.71 -40.01 -1.22
CA ARG A 298 8.21 -39.70 0.10
C ARG A 298 7.01 -39.22 0.87
N THR A 299 6.59 -40.00 1.85
CA THR A 299 5.87 -39.50 3.02
C THR A 299 6.68 -38.34 3.59
N VAL A 300 6.33 -37.13 3.18
CA VAL A 300 6.87 -35.89 3.74
C VAL A 300 6.41 -35.84 5.19
N GLY A 301 7.34 -35.99 6.13
CA GLY A 301 7.08 -35.67 7.53
C GLY A 301 6.54 -34.25 7.64
N SER A 302 5.35 -34.12 8.22
CA SER A 302 4.53 -32.92 8.28
C SER A 302 5.24 -31.75 8.98
N LYS A 303 5.68 -30.76 8.20
CA LYS A 303 5.62 -29.34 8.61
C LYS A 303 4.33 -28.68 8.11
N GLY A 304 3.28 -29.46 7.84
CA GLY A 304 1.95 -28.96 7.54
C GLY A 304 1.25 -28.50 8.81
N ARG A 305 0.42 -27.46 8.70
CA ARG A 305 -0.35 -26.95 9.83
C ARG A 305 -1.70 -27.65 9.88
N ARG A 306 -2.04 -28.23 11.03
CA ARG A 306 -3.32 -28.89 11.26
C ARG A 306 -4.39 -27.91 11.74
N LEU A 307 -5.59 -28.05 11.19
CA LEU A 307 -6.82 -27.35 11.54
C LEU A 307 -7.83 -28.40 11.97
N HIS A 308 -8.50 -28.19 13.10
CA HIS A 308 -9.58 -29.04 13.59
C HIS A 308 -10.75 -28.16 14.05
N SER A 309 -11.97 -28.47 13.64
CA SER A 309 -13.16 -27.75 14.10
C SER A 309 -14.43 -28.58 13.92
N ARG A 310 -15.42 -28.28 14.78
CA ARG A 310 -16.79 -28.79 14.71
C ARG A 310 -17.81 -27.65 14.67
N GLY A 311 -19.00 -27.93 14.16
CA GLY A 311 -20.12 -26.99 14.16
C GLY A 311 -21.41 -27.62 13.67
N ASP A 312 -22.45 -26.81 13.59
CA ASP A 312 -23.78 -27.23 13.16
C ASP A 312 -24.50 -26.14 12.36
N ALA A 313 -25.50 -26.56 11.57
CA ALA A 313 -26.36 -25.70 10.77
C ALA A 313 -27.77 -26.32 10.67
N ARG A 314 -28.80 -25.48 10.55
CA ARG A 314 -30.19 -25.93 10.34
C ARG A 314 -30.66 -25.61 8.93
N VAL A 315 -31.33 -26.57 8.32
CA VAL A 315 -31.83 -26.48 6.94
C VAL A 315 -33.31 -26.87 6.94
N GLU A 316 -34.17 -26.03 6.37
CA GLU A 316 -35.62 -26.27 6.28
C GLU A 316 -35.98 -27.22 5.11
N ALA A 317 -35.34 -28.39 5.08
CA ALA A 317 -35.66 -29.49 4.17
C ALA A 317 -35.46 -30.83 4.87
N ALA A 318 -36.14 -31.86 4.38
CA ALA A 318 -36.01 -33.22 4.91
C ALA A 318 -34.59 -33.78 4.69
N PRO A 319 -34.07 -34.63 5.61
CA PRO A 319 -32.72 -35.18 5.51
C PRO A 319 -32.42 -35.87 4.18
N GLU A 320 -33.42 -36.50 3.57
CA GLU A 320 -33.31 -37.19 2.28
C GLU A 320 -33.06 -36.21 1.11
N THR A 321 -33.60 -34.99 1.20
CA THR A 321 -33.35 -33.93 0.21
C THR A 321 -31.96 -33.36 0.39
N VAL A 322 -31.56 -33.06 1.63
CA VAL A 322 -30.20 -32.58 1.93
C VAL A 322 -29.15 -33.60 1.53
N TRP A 323 -29.40 -34.89 1.77
CA TRP A 323 -28.54 -36.00 1.37
C TRP A 323 -28.31 -36.05 -0.15
N ARG A 324 -29.38 -35.92 -0.95
CA ARG A 324 -29.27 -35.89 -2.42
C ARG A 324 -28.42 -34.72 -2.90
N MET A 325 -28.60 -33.55 -2.30
CA MET A 325 -27.85 -32.33 -2.64
C MET A 325 -26.35 -32.47 -2.36
N LEU A 326 -25.97 -33.16 -1.28
CA LEU A 326 -24.55 -33.43 -0.96
C LEU A 326 -23.87 -34.39 -1.96
N LEU A 327 -24.64 -35.09 -2.79
CA LEU A 327 -24.15 -36.06 -3.78
C LEU A 327 -24.34 -35.60 -5.24
N ASP A 328 -24.92 -34.42 -5.43
CA ASP A 328 -25.28 -33.86 -6.73
C ASP A 328 -24.24 -32.83 -7.18
N PRO A 329 -23.52 -33.05 -8.30
CA PRO A 329 -22.42 -32.18 -8.71
C PRO A 329 -22.86 -30.76 -9.07
N ASP A 330 -24.06 -30.58 -9.62
CA ASP A 330 -24.57 -29.25 -9.98
C ASP A 330 -24.93 -28.44 -8.74
N THR A 331 -25.59 -29.09 -7.77
CA THR A 331 -25.87 -28.48 -6.47
C THR A 331 -24.57 -28.12 -5.76
N LEU A 332 -23.60 -29.05 -5.67
CA LEU A 332 -22.30 -28.80 -5.05
C LEU A 332 -21.55 -27.64 -5.71
N LYS A 333 -21.57 -27.55 -7.04
CA LYS A 333 -21.00 -26.41 -7.79
C LYS A 333 -21.64 -25.09 -7.40
N ALA A 334 -22.96 -25.07 -7.22
CA ALA A 334 -23.71 -23.86 -6.88
C ALA A 334 -23.49 -23.40 -5.43
N ILE A 335 -23.26 -24.32 -4.49
CA ILE A 335 -23.17 -24.00 -3.06
C ILE A 335 -21.74 -23.88 -2.53
N ILE A 336 -20.74 -24.49 -3.17
CA ILE A 336 -19.33 -24.37 -2.76
C ILE A 336 -18.79 -23.01 -3.19
N PRO A 337 -18.36 -22.13 -2.25
CA PRO A 337 -17.85 -20.81 -2.59
C PRO A 337 -16.64 -20.88 -3.53
N GLY A 338 -16.70 -20.12 -4.63
CA GLY A 338 -15.61 -20.03 -5.59
C GLY A 338 -15.42 -21.28 -6.46
N CYS A 339 -16.38 -22.21 -6.48
CA CYS A 339 -16.35 -23.38 -7.33
C CYS A 339 -16.69 -23.03 -8.79
N HIS A 340 -15.75 -23.25 -9.70
CA HIS A 340 -15.92 -22.99 -11.13
C HIS A 340 -16.27 -24.26 -11.91
N LYS A 341 -15.76 -25.40 -11.45
CA LYS A 341 -15.99 -26.71 -12.06
C LYS A 341 -16.21 -27.76 -10.97
N MET A 342 -17.22 -28.62 -11.15
CA MET A 342 -17.49 -29.79 -10.34
C MET A 342 -17.78 -30.95 -11.29
N GLU A 343 -17.10 -32.07 -11.09
CA GLU A 343 -17.19 -33.25 -11.94
C GLU A 343 -17.34 -34.49 -11.06
N LYS A 344 -18.38 -35.28 -11.30
CA LYS A 344 -18.63 -36.54 -10.60
C LYS A 344 -17.99 -37.67 -11.40
N LEU A 345 -16.91 -38.23 -10.88
CA LEU A 345 -16.16 -39.32 -11.50
C LEU A 345 -16.80 -40.68 -11.21
N SER A 346 -17.37 -40.84 -10.02
CA SER A 346 -18.11 -42.04 -9.61
C SER A 346 -19.20 -41.69 -8.58
N GLY A 347 -19.92 -42.69 -8.05
CA GLY A 347 -20.89 -42.48 -6.97
C GLY A 347 -20.27 -41.85 -5.70
N THR A 348 -18.97 -42.02 -5.50
CA THR A 348 -18.23 -41.58 -4.30
C THR A 348 -17.04 -40.67 -4.62
N HIS A 349 -16.75 -40.36 -5.88
CA HIS A 349 -15.55 -39.63 -6.26
C HIS A 349 -15.87 -38.39 -7.08
N PHE A 350 -15.33 -37.25 -6.67
CA PHE A 350 -15.55 -35.94 -7.26
C PHE A 350 -14.24 -35.21 -7.51
N ARG A 351 -14.23 -34.36 -8.54
CA ARG A 351 -13.16 -33.41 -8.81
C ARG A 351 -13.73 -32.00 -8.92
N ALA A 352 -13.10 -31.04 -8.27
CA ALA A 352 -13.52 -29.66 -8.29
C ALA A 352 -12.37 -28.70 -8.61
N GLU A 353 -12.70 -27.55 -9.19
CA GLU A 353 -11.80 -26.41 -9.31
C GLU A 353 -12.39 -25.23 -8.55
N VAL A 354 -11.69 -24.79 -7.49
CA VAL A 354 -12.17 -23.77 -6.57
C VAL A 354 -11.16 -22.63 -6.46
N THR A 355 -11.65 -21.39 -6.38
CA THR A 355 -10.83 -20.23 -6.02
C THR A 355 -11.12 -19.84 -4.59
N LEU A 356 -10.12 -19.92 -3.72
CA LEU A 356 -10.24 -19.62 -2.30
C LEU A 356 -9.23 -18.53 -1.91
N GLY A 357 -9.71 -17.57 -1.13
CA GLY A 357 -8.90 -16.50 -0.55
C GLY A 357 -8.67 -16.71 0.95
N VAL A 358 -7.44 -16.49 1.40
CA VAL A 358 -7.06 -16.43 2.82
C VAL A 358 -6.27 -15.13 3.04
N GLY A 359 -6.89 -14.18 3.75
CA GLY A 359 -6.28 -12.85 3.97
C GLY A 359 -6.01 -12.12 2.63
N PRO A 360 -4.80 -11.60 2.38
CA PRO A 360 -4.46 -10.91 1.14
C PRO A 360 -4.19 -11.86 -0.04
N VAL A 361 -4.17 -13.17 0.19
CA VAL A 361 -3.76 -14.16 -0.81
C VAL A 361 -4.98 -14.88 -1.38
N THR A 362 -5.10 -14.92 -2.71
CA THR A 362 -6.13 -15.69 -3.42
C THR A 362 -5.47 -16.65 -4.40
N GLY A 363 -5.94 -17.90 -4.42
CA GLY A 363 -5.41 -18.93 -5.31
C GLY A 363 -6.49 -19.81 -5.90
N ARG A 364 -6.21 -20.36 -7.08
CA ARG A 364 -7.00 -21.42 -7.69
C ARG A 364 -6.44 -22.78 -7.29
N TYR A 365 -7.34 -23.69 -6.94
CA TYR A 365 -7.01 -25.02 -6.47
C TYR A 365 -7.84 -26.08 -7.19
N LYS A 366 -7.20 -27.22 -7.44
CA LYS A 366 -7.85 -28.45 -7.89
C LYS A 366 -8.03 -29.36 -6.68
N ALA A 367 -9.29 -29.71 -6.39
CA ALA A 367 -9.65 -30.61 -5.31
C ALA A 367 -10.06 -31.97 -5.89
N ASP A 368 -9.57 -33.04 -5.28
CA ASP A 368 -9.93 -34.42 -5.56
C ASP A 368 -10.54 -34.99 -4.26
N ILE A 369 -11.83 -35.35 -4.31
CA ILE A 369 -12.68 -35.56 -3.13
C ILE A 369 -13.30 -36.96 -3.20
N GLU A 370 -13.11 -37.76 -2.16
CA GLU A 370 -13.66 -39.10 -2.03
C GLU A 370 -14.60 -39.20 -0.82
N LEU A 371 -15.78 -39.80 -1.06
CA LEU A 371 -16.80 -40.06 -0.08
C LEU A 371 -16.66 -41.49 0.46
N SER A 372 -16.74 -41.63 1.78
CA SER A 372 -16.67 -42.91 2.49
C SER A 372 -17.69 -42.93 3.63
N ASP A 373 -17.86 -44.10 4.26
CA ASP A 373 -18.80 -44.32 5.37
C ASP A 373 -20.24 -43.83 5.12
N LEU A 374 -20.75 -44.01 3.89
CA LEU A 374 -22.08 -43.55 3.53
C LEU A 374 -23.15 -44.30 4.34
N GLN A 375 -23.91 -43.57 5.13
CA GLN A 375 -25.09 -44.06 5.85
C GLN A 375 -26.30 -43.24 5.44
N PRO A 376 -26.93 -43.48 4.27
CA PRO A 376 -28.03 -42.65 3.80
C PRO A 376 -29.25 -42.69 4.74
N PRO A 377 -29.93 -41.57 5.02
CA PRO A 377 -29.53 -40.17 4.78
C PRO A 377 -28.78 -39.55 5.98
N LYS A 378 -28.27 -40.34 6.92
CA LYS A 378 -27.80 -39.93 8.24
C LYS A 378 -26.37 -39.41 8.31
N ALA A 379 -25.41 -39.97 7.56
CA ALA A 379 -24.01 -39.56 7.71
C ALA A 379 -23.14 -39.88 6.48
N VAL A 380 -22.12 -39.05 6.23
CA VAL A 380 -21.09 -39.27 5.20
C VAL A 380 -19.75 -38.71 5.67
N THR A 381 -18.66 -39.41 5.35
CA THR A 381 -17.29 -38.93 5.52
C THR A 381 -16.77 -38.45 4.17
N LEU A 382 -16.23 -37.23 4.12
CA LEU A 382 -15.57 -36.65 2.95
C LEU A 382 -14.08 -36.59 3.23
N THR A 383 -13.27 -37.14 2.33
CA THR A 383 -11.82 -36.94 2.33
C THR A 383 -11.42 -36.20 1.07
N GLY A 384 -10.45 -35.30 1.17
CA GLY A 384 -10.08 -34.46 0.04
C GLY A 384 -8.60 -34.12 0.02
N ILE A 385 -8.04 -34.08 -1.18
CA ILE A 385 -6.72 -33.53 -1.46
C ILE A 385 -6.90 -32.33 -2.38
N VAL A 386 -6.32 -31.19 -1.99
CA VAL A 386 -6.37 -29.93 -2.70
C VAL A 386 -4.96 -29.56 -3.14
N ARG A 387 -4.78 -29.15 -4.39
CA ARG A 387 -3.49 -28.71 -4.95
C ARG A 387 -3.64 -27.40 -5.72
N GLY A 388 -2.76 -26.45 -5.48
CA GLY A 388 -2.70 -25.18 -6.22
C GLY A 388 -1.29 -24.59 -6.23
N ALA A 389 -1.11 -23.50 -6.96
CA ALA A 389 0.21 -22.85 -7.10
C ALA A 389 0.78 -22.34 -5.76
N LEU A 390 -0.09 -22.07 -4.78
CA LEU A 390 0.27 -21.53 -3.48
C LEU A 390 0.49 -22.60 -2.40
N GLY A 391 0.17 -23.87 -2.69
CA GLY A 391 0.32 -24.96 -1.74
C GLY A 391 -0.67 -26.10 -1.97
N ASP A 392 -0.55 -27.12 -1.12
CA ASP A 392 -1.45 -28.26 -1.06
C ASP A 392 -2.14 -28.36 0.30
N GLY A 393 -3.29 -29.04 0.32
CA GLY A 393 -4.03 -29.33 1.53
C GLY A 393 -4.61 -30.73 1.47
N ARG A 394 -4.77 -31.36 2.63
CA ARG A 394 -5.49 -32.62 2.78
C ARG A 394 -6.44 -32.51 3.94
N GLY A 395 -7.61 -33.13 3.87
CA GLY A 395 -8.52 -33.12 5.01
C GLY A 395 -9.55 -34.23 4.94
N ALA A 396 -10.14 -34.49 6.10
CA ALA A 396 -11.28 -35.36 6.28
C ALA A 396 -12.34 -34.62 7.08
N GLY A 397 -13.60 -34.74 6.70
CA GLY A 397 -14.73 -34.17 7.41
C GLY A 397 -15.90 -35.12 7.45
N ARG A 398 -16.53 -35.27 8.62
CA ARG A 398 -17.75 -36.05 8.78
C ARG A 398 -18.94 -35.11 8.85
N ILE A 399 -19.97 -35.40 8.07
CA ILE A 399 -21.26 -34.70 8.11
C ILE A 399 -22.32 -35.69 8.62
N THR A 400 -23.14 -35.25 9.57
CA THR A 400 -24.27 -36.01 10.11
C THR A 400 -25.55 -35.20 10.01
N LEU A 401 -26.64 -35.85 9.58
CA LEU A 401 -27.97 -35.27 9.40
C LEU A 401 -28.95 -35.91 10.39
N ALA A 402 -29.64 -35.07 11.15
CA ALA A 402 -30.72 -35.47 12.05
C ALA A 402 -32.00 -34.69 11.71
N ARG A 403 -33.15 -35.35 11.76
CA ARG A 403 -34.45 -34.68 11.55
C ARG A 403 -34.76 -33.80 12.76
N THR A 404 -35.24 -32.58 12.53
CA THR A 404 -35.72 -31.67 13.58
C THR A 404 -37.21 -31.83 13.83
N ASP A 405 -37.68 -31.35 14.99
CA ASP A 405 -39.10 -31.38 15.36
C ASP A 405 -40.00 -30.60 14.40
N SER A 406 -39.45 -29.61 13.67
CA SER A 406 -40.17 -28.85 12.64
C SER A 406 -40.21 -29.53 11.27
N GLY A 407 -39.68 -30.76 11.15
CA GLY A 407 -39.62 -31.51 9.89
C GLY A 407 -38.42 -31.18 8.99
N GLY A 408 -37.54 -30.25 9.42
CA GLY A 408 -36.29 -29.90 8.75
C GLY A 408 -35.12 -30.82 9.13
N THR A 409 -33.89 -30.38 8.82
CA THR A 409 -32.65 -31.11 9.08
C THR A 409 -31.68 -30.28 9.93
N GLN A 410 -31.21 -30.87 11.02
CA GLN A 410 -30.04 -30.43 11.75
C GLN A 410 -28.82 -31.13 11.15
N LEU A 411 -27.88 -30.35 10.62
CA LEU A 411 -26.62 -30.81 10.07
C LEU A 411 -25.53 -30.49 11.09
N ALA A 412 -24.80 -31.52 11.54
CA ALA A 412 -23.58 -31.34 12.31
C ALA A 412 -22.37 -31.79 11.48
N TYR A 413 -21.25 -31.11 11.65
CA TYR A 413 -20.01 -31.43 10.94
C TYR A 413 -18.81 -31.31 11.87
N GLU A 414 -17.80 -32.12 11.60
CA GLU A 414 -16.48 -32.08 12.23
C GLU A 414 -15.45 -32.35 11.15
N TYR A 415 -14.33 -31.64 11.16
CA TYR A 415 -13.27 -31.85 10.18
C TYR A 415 -11.88 -31.67 10.78
N ASP A 416 -10.95 -32.36 10.16
CA ASP A 416 -9.51 -32.23 10.32
C ASP A 416 -8.88 -31.95 8.96
N ALA A 417 -8.06 -30.91 8.87
CA ALA A 417 -7.34 -30.56 7.65
C ALA A 417 -5.88 -30.21 7.94
N GLU A 418 -4.98 -30.62 7.06
CA GLU A 418 -3.58 -30.24 7.05
C GLU A 418 -3.30 -29.38 5.82
N ILE A 419 -2.70 -28.21 6.03
CA ILE A 419 -2.33 -27.27 4.97
C ILE A 419 -0.81 -27.17 4.89
N GLY A 420 -0.29 -27.30 3.68
CA GLY A 420 1.12 -27.16 3.32
C GLY A 420 1.36 -26.03 2.31
N GLY A 421 2.63 -25.81 1.98
CA GLY A 421 3.06 -24.78 1.03
C GLY A 421 3.01 -23.35 1.59
N LYS A 422 3.00 -22.36 0.68
CA LYS A 422 3.08 -20.92 1.03
C LYS A 422 1.89 -20.46 1.87
N VAL A 423 0.70 -21.03 1.63
CA VAL A 423 -0.53 -20.71 2.40
C VAL A 423 -0.38 -21.01 3.90
N ALA A 424 0.42 -22.00 4.27
CA ALA A 424 0.65 -22.34 5.68
C ALA A 424 1.38 -21.23 6.47
N ALA A 425 2.10 -20.34 5.78
CA ALA A 425 2.87 -19.24 6.39
C ALA A 425 2.00 -18.04 6.82
N ILE A 426 0.75 -17.95 6.35
CA ILE A 426 -0.17 -16.81 6.59
C ILE A 426 -0.63 -16.73 8.08
N GLY A 427 -0.29 -17.73 8.90
CA GLY A 427 -0.55 -17.75 10.33
C GLY A 427 -1.89 -18.40 10.70
N GLY A 428 -1.91 -19.13 11.82
CA GLY A 428 -3.05 -20.01 12.18
C GLY A 428 -4.39 -19.30 12.33
N ARG A 429 -4.41 -18.12 12.98
CA ARG A 429 -5.66 -17.40 13.26
C ARG A 429 -6.38 -16.94 11.99
N LEU A 430 -5.64 -16.57 10.94
CA LEU A 430 -6.21 -16.16 9.65
C LEU A 430 -6.76 -17.37 8.88
N LEU A 431 -6.05 -18.50 8.91
CA LEU A 431 -6.51 -19.75 8.31
C LEU A 431 -7.78 -20.29 8.98
N ASP A 432 -7.81 -20.32 10.31
CA ASP A 432 -8.99 -20.71 11.10
C ASP A 432 -10.20 -19.81 10.78
N GLY A 433 -9.97 -18.50 10.70
CA GLY A 433 -11.00 -17.52 10.33
C GLY A 433 -11.54 -17.74 8.92
N ALA A 434 -10.66 -17.94 7.95
CA ALA A 434 -11.05 -18.18 6.55
C ALA A 434 -11.83 -19.49 6.39
N ALA A 435 -11.40 -20.57 7.03
CA ALA A 435 -12.10 -21.85 7.01
C ALA A 435 -13.53 -21.72 7.57
N ARG A 436 -13.70 -21.04 8.71
CA ARG A 436 -15.03 -20.76 9.30
C ARG A 436 -15.92 -19.95 8.35
N ILE A 437 -15.37 -18.96 7.65
CA ILE A 437 -16.12 -18.14 6.68
C ILE A 437 -16.58 -18.99 5.49
N VAL A 438 -15.69 -19.81 4.92
CA VAL A 438 -16.02 -20.67 3.76
C VAL A 438 -17.10 -21.68 4.13
N ILE A 439 -16.96 -22.34 5.27
CA ILE A 439 -17.92 -23.33 5.76
C ILE A 439 -19.28 -22.68 6.04
N ARG A 440 -19.30 -21.52 6.68
CA ARG A 440 -20.55 -20.76 6.89
C ARG A 440 -21.22 -20.40 5.56
N LYS A 441 -20.48 -19.90 4.58
CA LYS A 441 -21.00 -19.56 3.25
C LYS A 441 -21.58 -20.78 2.52
N PHE A 442 -20.93 -21.93 2.64
CA PHE A 442 -21.43 -23.20 2.09
C PHE A 442 -22.80 -23.55 2.69
N PHE A 443 -22.94 -23.50 4.02
CA PHE A 443 -24.22 -23.82 4.66
C PHE A 443 -25.31 -22.78 4.41
N GLU A 444 -24.98 -21.49 4.37
CA GLU A 444 -25.92 -20.46 3.95
C GLU A 444 -26.41 -20.68 2.52
N ALA A 445 -25.52 -21.10 1.62
CA ALA A 445 -25.89 -21.41 0.23
C ALA A 445 -26.75 -22.68 0.15
N LEU A 446 -26.41 -23.73 0.91
CA LEU A 446 -27.21 -24.95 1.02
C LEU A 446 -28.63 -24.65 1.52
N ALA A 447 -28.76 -23.85 2.58
CA ALA A 447 -30.06 -23.44 3.13
C ALA A 447 -30.90 -22.62 2.13
N ARG A 448 -30.27 -21.70 1.38
CA ARG A 448 -30.93 -20.96 0.30
C ARG A 448 -31.42 -21.86 -0.83
N HIS A 449 -30.66 -22.90 -1.17
CA HIS A 449 -30.99 -23.81 -2.27
C HIS A 449 -32.11 -24.80 -1.91
N THR A 450 -32.31 -25.10 -0.62
CA THR A 450 -33.40 -25.93 -0.11
C THR A 450 -34.72 -25.17 0.11
N GLY A 451 -34.66 -23.87 0.35
CA GLY A 451 -35.83 -23.03 0.50
C GLY A 451 -36.45 -22.75 -0.88
N GLY A 452 -37.50 -23.49 -1.24
CA GLY A 452 -38.26 -23.26 -2.47
C GLY A 452 -38.60 -21.78 -2.67
N ALA A 453 -38.49 -21.34 -3.93
CA ALA A 453 -38.70 -19.99 -4.41
C ALA A 453 -39.67 -19.11 -3.58
N GLN A 454 -39.10 -18.22 -2.76
CA GLN A 454 -39.66 -16.89 -2.60
C GLN A 454 -38.57 -15.88 -2.94
N GLN A 455 -38.44 -15.60 -4.24
CA GLN A 455 -38.06 -14.25 -4.65
C GLN A 455 -39.12 -13.32 -4.05
N ARG A 456 -38.85 -12.80 -2.85
CA ARG A 456 -39.32 -11.44 -2.54
C ARG A 456 -38.50 -10.53 -3.43
N SER A 457 -39.02 -10.32 -4.64
CA SER A 457 -38.56 -9.30 -5.56
C SER A 457 -38.33 -8.01 -4.77
N LEU A 458 -37.17 -7.38 -4.99
CA LEU A 458 -36.84 -6.05 -4.45
C LEU A 458 -37.96 -5.03 -4.74
N PHE A 459 -38.78 -5.24 -5.77
CA PHE A 459 -39.93 -4.39 -6.11
C PHE A 459 -41.11 -4.47 -5.14
N SER A 460 -41.27 -5.56 -4.36
CA SER A 460 -42.39 -5.69 -3.41
C SER A 460 -42.23 -4.83 -2.15
N ARG A 461 -41.03 -4.28 -1.90
CA ARG A 461 -40.79 -3.29 -0.83
C ARG A 461 -41.08 -1.85 -1.26
N LEU A 462 -41.30 -1.59 -2.55
CA LEU A 462 -41.54 -0.24 -3.09
C LEU A 462 -43.02 0.16 -3.19
N PHE A 463 -43.97 -0.77 -3.01
CA PHE A 463 -45.42 -0.50 -3.14
C PHE A 463 -46.27 -0.90 -1.93
N ARG A 464 -45.76 -0.74 -0.70
CA ARG A 464 -46.61 -0.62 0.49
C ARG A 464 -46.38 0.73 1.15
N ARG A 465 -47.04 1.74 0.57
CA ARG A 465 -47.52 2.93 1.26
C ARG A 465 -49.02 3.05 0.95
N ASP A 466 -49.77 3.26 2.02
CA ASP A 466 -51.14 3.76 2.10
C ASP A 466 -52.30 2.83 1.72
N ALA A 467 -52.82 2.14 2.75
CA ALA A 467 -54.24 2.13 3.13
C ALA A 467 -54.35 1.70 4.61
#